data_AF-A0A7Y9S0K7-F1
#
_entry.id   AF-A0A7Y9S0K7-F1
#
_cell.length_a   1.000
_cell.length_b   1.000
_cell.length_c   1.000
_cell.angle_alpha   90.00
_cell.angle_beta   90.00
_cell.angle_gamma   90.00
#
_symmetry.space_group_name_H-M   'P 1'
#
loop_
_entity.id
_entity.type
_entity.pdbx_description
1 polymer ?
#
loop_
_entity_poly.entity_id
_entity_poly.type
_entity_poly.pdbx_seq_one_letter_code
_entity_poly.pdbx_strand_id
1 'polypeptide(L)'
;MTITPDFDRALFSTADAFCDTLHAVLDEDLHRAREVLKGSAVRRRLVRAAVDSVRDQAWVPARQLNERLQFVDDVSRANALIDQLARRVVSRDDPVSLTPARRMEVAVLLDAGGRRLRQLADGPVGPALDPAYRGCGAALFEVADHGERDASLTIALCGALAVVLLQASRHATRAA
;
A
#
# COMPACT_ATOMS: atom_id res chain seq x y z
N MET A 1 3.14 19.38 -1.43
CA MET A 1 2.98 18.91 -0.03
C MET A 1 4.33 18.82 0.66
N THR A 2 4.53 19.54 1.76
CA THR A 2 5.70 19.31 2.64
C THR A 2 5.44 18.02 3.39
N ILE A 3 6.16 16.96 3.03
CA ILE A 3 6.10 15.71 3.77
C ILE A 3 6.82 15.91 5.10
N THR A 4 6.18 15.51 6.20
CA THR A 4 6.83 15.53 7.52
C THR A 4 7.70 14.29 7.69
N PRO A 5 8.79 14.36 8.47
CA PRO A 5 9.68 13.21 8.67
C PRO A 5 8.97 11.95 9.18
N ASP A 6 7.91 12.12 9.96
CA ASP A 6 7.10 11.01 10.46
C ASP A 6 6.24 10.36 9.37
N PHE A 7 5.73 11.16 8.43
CA PHE A 7 4.99 10.64 7.28
C PHE A 7 5.90 9.94 6.28
N ASP A 8 7.10 10.47 6.03
CA ASP A 8 8.13 9.77 5.23
C ASP A 8 8.45 8.40 5.82
N ARG A 9 8.74 8.34 7.13
CA ARG A 9 9.01 7.08 7.83
C ARG A 9 7.84 6.11 7.75
N ALA A 10 6.60 6.60 7.87
CA ALA A 10 5.41 5.78 7.72
C ALA A 10 5.30 5.19 6.30
N LEU A 11 5.57 5.98 5.25
CA LEU A 11 5.53 5.52 3.86
C LEU A 11 6.63 4.51 3.56
N PHE A 12 7.89 4.78 3.92
CA PHE A 12 8.99 3.83 3.71
C PHE A 12 8.75 2.50 4.44
N SER A 13 8.35 2.56 5.71
CA SER A 13 8.05 1.34 6.48
C SER A 13 6.86 0.56 5.91
N THR A 14 5.87 1.26 5.33
CA THR A 14 4.75 0.62 4.64
C THR A 14 5.19 -0.01 3.31
N ALA A 15 6.07 0.65 2.56
CA ALA A 15 6.62 0.17 1.29
C ALA A 15 7.47 -1.10 1.47
N ASP A 16 8.31 -1.15 2.48
CA ASP A 16 9.12 -2.33 2.80
C ASP A 16 8.21 -3.51 3.20
N ALA A 17 7.27 -3.28 4.11
CA ALA A 17 6.32 -4.30 4.56
C ALA A 17 5.41 -4.81 3.43
N PHE A 18 5.04 -3.93 2.49
CA PHE A 18 4.31 -4.26 1.27
C PHE A 18 5.10 -5.25 0.41
N CYS A 19 6.35 -4.90 0.07
CA CYS A 19 7.20 -5.75 -0.75
C CYS A 19 7.48 -7.10 -0.07
N ASP A 20 7.85 -7.08 1.21
CA ASP A 20 8.12 -8.30 1.97
C ASP A 20 6.90 -9.20 2.06
N THR A 21 5.70 -8.65 2.21
CA THR A 21 4.48 -9.46 2.28
C THR A 21 4.16 -10.12 0.95
N LEU A 22 4.29 -9.40 -0.16
CA LEU A 22 4.02 -9.99 -1.48
C LEU A 22 5.09 -11.00 -1.88
N HIS A 23 6.35 -10.78 -1.52
CA HIS A 23 7.37 -11.83 -1.62
C HIS A 23 7.03 -13.05 -0.77
N ALA A 24 6.57 -12.85 0.48
CA ALA A 24 6.14 -13.95 1.33
C ALA A 24 4.95 -14.73 0.75
N VAL A 25 4.02 -14.05 0.06
CA VAL A 25 2.93 -14.69 -0.69
C VAL A 25 3.47 -15.52 -1.86
N LEU A 26 4.38 -14.95 -2.66
CA LEU A 26 4.94 -15.63 -3.83
C LEU A 26 5.80 -16.84 -3.45
N ASP A 27 6.59 -16.74 -2.39
CA ASP A 27 7.57 -17.75 -1.99
C ASP A 27 7.05 -18.66 -0.87
N GLU A 28 5.81 -18.46 -0.42
CA GLU A 28 5.22 -19.11 0.76
C GLU A 28 6.12 -18.99 2.02
N ASP A 29 6.83 -17.86 2.12
CA ASP A 29 7.84 -17.61 3.16
C ASP A 29 7.19 -17.18 4.48
N LEU A 30 6.99 -18.16 5.35
CA LEU A 30 6.47 -17.97 6.70
C LEU A 30 7.36 -17.07 7.57
N HIS A 31 8.68 -17.10 7.37
CA HIS A 31 9.59 -16.31 8.17
C HIS A 31 9.45 -14.83 7.83
N ARG A 32 9.49 -14.50 6.55
CA ARG A 32 9.29 -13.14 6.06
C ARG A 32 7.91 -12.59 6.47
N ALA A 33 6.86 -13.38 6.35
CA ALA A 33 5.52 -12.98 6.82
C ALA A 33 5.48 -12.67 8.33
N ARG A 34 6.16 -13.47 9.16
CA ARG A 34 6.26 -13.20 10.60
C ARG A 34 7.04 -11.93 10.92
N GLU A 35 8.12 -11.64 10.20
CA GLU A 35 8.86 -10.38 10.35
C GLU A 35 7.99 -9.17 10.03
N VAL A 36 7.17 -9.25 8.97
CA VAL A 36 6.20 -8.18 8.66
C VAL A 36 5.21 -7.95 9.81
N LEU A 37 4.70 -9.03 10.41
CA LEU A 37 3.77 -8.95 11.55
C LEU A 37 4.43 -8.41 12.82
N LYS A 38 5.71 -8.70 13.07
CA LYS A 38 6.46 -8.09 14.19
C LYS A 38 6.54 -6.56 14.02
N GLY A 39 6.74 -6.08 12.79
CA GLY A 39 6.78 -4.65 12.46
C GLY A 39 5.43 -3.92 12.53
N SER A 40 4.32 -4.65 12.60
CA SER A 40 2.94 -4.10 12.54
C SER A 40 2.65 -3.03 13.59
N ALA A 41 3.10 -3.24 14.83
CA ALA A 41 2.89 -2.26 15.91
C ALA A 41 3.67 -0.95 15.68
N VAL A 42 4.86 -1.04 15.09
CA VAL A 42 5.69 0.12 14.76
C VAL A 42 5.03 0.92 13.64
N ARG A 43 4.59 0.27 12.55
CA ARG A 43 3.87 0.93 11.45
C ARG A 43 2.63 1.67 11.93
N ARG A 44 1.82 1.05 12.79
CA ARG A 44 0.66 1.74 13.41
C ARG A 44 1.05 2.97 14.21
N ARG A 45 2.17 2.95 14.94
CA ARG A 45 2.67 4.12 15.69
C ARG A 45 3.13 5.23 14.75
N LEU A 46 3.86 4.88 13.68
CA LEU A 46 4.32 5.83 12.66
C LEU A 46 3.13 6.53 11.97
N VAL A 47 2.10 5.77 11.59
CA VAL A 47 0.88 6.33 10.99
C VAL A 47 0.17 7.28 11.96
N ARG A 48 0.05 6.94 13.25
CA ARG A 48 -0.52 7.84 14.26
C ARG A 48 0.28 9.13 14.39
N ALA A 49 1.61 9.02 14.51
CA ALA A 49 2.50 10.17 14.57
C ALA A 49 2.34 11.06 13.32
N ALA A 50 2.18 10.46 12.14
CA ALA A 50 1.90 11.21 10.92
C ALA A 50 0.52 11.91 10.93
N VAL A 51 -0.53 11.28 11.47
CA VAL A 51 -1.83 11.93 11.66
C VAL A 51 -1.70 13.16 12.56
N ASP A 52 -1.04 13.00 13.71
CA ASP A 52 -0.84 14.09 14.68
C ASP A 52 -0.02 15.21 14.04
N SER A 53 1.07 14.86 13.34
CA SER A 53 1.91 15.79 12.58
C SER A 53 1.11 16.58 11.52
N VAL A 54 0.18 15.95 10.81
CA VAL A 54 -0.68 16.64 9.82
C VAL A 54 -1.68 17.58 10.52
N ARG A 55 -2.20 17.23 11.69
CA ARG A 55 -3.14 18.05 12.46
C ARG A 55 -2.48 19.27 13.09
N ASP A 56 -1.24 19.13 13.52
CA ASP A 56 -0.47 20.18 14.19
C ASP A 56 0.11 21.22 13.21
N GLN A 57 -0.05 21.02 11.90
CA GLN A 57 0.39 22.00 10.89
C GLN A 57 -0.44 23.28 10.99
N ALA A 58 0.23 24.38 11.32
CA ALA A 58 -0.36 25.69 11.33
C ALA A 58 -0.76 26.12 9.91
N TRP A 59 -2.00 26.63 9.76
CA TRP A 59 -2.49 27.31 8.55
C TRP A 59 -2.52 26.46 7.26
N VAL A 60 -3.15 25.28 7.29
CA VAL A 60 -3.50 24.51 6.09
C VAL A 60 -4.96 24.75 5.71
N PRO A 61 -5.29 25.08 4.43
CA PRO A 61 -6.68 25.18 3.99
C PRO A 61 -7.45 23.88 4.30
N ALA A 62 -8.67 24.00 4.82
CA ALA A 62 -9.45 22.86 5.33
C ALA A 62 -9.59 21.71 4.30
N ARG A 63 -9.76 22.04 3.01
CA ARG A 63 -9.80 21.05 1.93
C ARG A 63 -8.47 20.30 1.80
N GLN A 64 -7.34 21.00 1.79
CA GLN A 64 -6.02 20.37 1.68
C GLN A 64 -5.69 19.53 2.92
N LEU A 65 -6.10 19.99 4.11
CA LEU A 65 -5.97 19.22 5.34
C LEU A 65 -6.77 17.91 5.26
N ASN A 66 -8.01 17.96 4.74
CA ASN A 66 -8.83 16.77 4.56
C ASN A 66 -8.18 15.74 3.63
N GLU A 67 -7.67 16.17 2.47
CA GLU A 67 -6.98 15.29 1.51
C GLU A 67 -5.70 14.69 2.12
N ARG A 68 -4.95 15.46 2.92
CA ARG A 68 -3.78 14.94 3.66
C ARG A 68 -4.18 13.86 4.68
N LEU A 69 -5.23 14.11 5.46
CA LEU A 69 -5.74 13.13 6.43
C LEU A 69 -6.28 11.86 5.75
N GLN A 70 -6.98 12.01 4.62
CA GLN A 70 -7.43 10.88 3.80
C GLN A 70 -6.24 10.08 3.27
N PHE A 71 -5.17 10.73 2.81
CA PHE A 71 -3.97 10.03 2.37
C PHE A 71 -3.31 9.23 3.52
N VAL A 72 -3.20 9.81 4.72
CA VAL A 72 -2.68 9.06 5.90
C VAL A 72 -3.61 7.89 6.26
N ASP A 73 -4.92 8.07 6.16
CA ASP A 73 -5.89 6.97 6.36
C ASP A 73 -5.69 5.86 5.33
N ASP A 74 -5.45 6.19 4.06
CA ASP A 74 -5.16 5.18 3.03
C ASP A 74 -3.89 4.36 3.37
N VAL A 75 -2.84 5.00 3.88
CA VAL A 75 -1.62 4.32 4.35
C VAL A 75 -1.94 3.40 5.54
N SER A 76 -2.84 3.83 6.45
CA SER A 76 -3.34 2.99 7.54
C SER A 76 -4.08 1.75 7.01
N ARG A 77 -4.97 1.94 6.04
CA ARG A 77 -5.74 0.85 5.40
C ARG A 77 -4.82 -0.12 4.65
N ALA A 78 -3.81 0.39 3.95
CA ALA A 78 -2.80 -0.43 3.29
C ALA A 78 -2.06 -1.30 4.31
N ASN A 79 -1.63 -0.73 5.44
CA ASN A 79 -0.97 -1.48 6.52
C ASN A 79 -1.86 -2.59 7.10
N ALA A 80 -3.16 -2.33 7.26
CA ALA A 80 -4.10 -3.34 7.73
C ALA A 80 -4.25 -4.51 6.74
N LEU A 81 -4.26 -4.23 5.43
CA LEU A 81 -4.32 -5.25 4.38
C LEU A 81 -3.01 -6.05 4.29
N ILE A 82 -1.85 -5.38 4.41
CA ILE A 82 -0.53 -6.01 4.49
C ILE A 82 -0.48 -6.99 5.68
N ASP A 83 -0.95 -6.56 6.85
CA ASP A 83 -1.02 -7.44 8.04
C ASP A 83 -1.96 -8.63 7.83
N GLN A 84 -3.09 -8.44 7.12
CA GLN A 84 -4.01 -9.54 6.80
C GLN A 84 -3.40 -10.55 5.84
N LEU A 85 -2.70 -10.08 4.79
CA LEU A 85 -1.97 -10.94 3.86
C LEU A 85 -0.86 -11.72 4.57
N ALA A 86 -0.06 -11.06 5.42
CA ALA A 86 0.99 -11.73 6.18
C ALA A 86 0.43 -12.78 7.15
N ARG A 87 -0.70 -12.51 7.82
CA ARG A 87 -1.39 -13.51 8.66
C ARG A 87 -1.85 -14.72 7.85
N ARG A 88 -2.36 -14.50 6.64
CA ARG A 88 -2.78 -15.57 5.73
C ARG A 88 -1.62 -16.46 5.31
N VAL A 89 -0.47 -15.88 4.97
CA VAL A 89 0.74 -16.66 4.68
C VAL A 89 1.13 -17.50 5.90
N VAL A 90 1.12 -16.90 7.10
CA VAL A 90 1.47 -17.61 8.35
C VAL A 90 0.49 -18.75 8.66
N SER A 91 -0.80 -18.53 8.50
CA SER A 91 -1.82 -19.51 8.87
C SER A 91 -2.03 -20.58 7.80
N ARG A 92 -1.65 -20.31 6.54
CA ARG A 92 -1.87 -21.19 5.38
C ARG A 92 -3.35 -21.51 5.16
N ASP A 93 -4.23 -20.58 5.51
CA ASP A 93 -5.69 -20.77 5.49
C ASP A 93 -6.35 -20.41 4.15
N ASP A 94 -5.59 -20.27 3.06
CA ASP A 94 -6.22 -20.12 1.73
C ASP A 94 -6.48 -21.52 1.14
N PRO A 95 -7.75 -21.96 1.02
CA PRO A 95 -8.06 -23.26 0.43
C PRO A 95 -7.74 -23.29 -1.07
N VAL A 96 -7.49 -22.13 -1.69
CA VAL A 96 -7.23 -21.99 -3.11
C VAL A 96 -5.73 -21.80 -3.36
N SER A 97 -5.14 -22.75 -4.07
CA SER A 97 -3.72 -22.68 -4.46
C SER A 97 -3.43 -21.52 -5.43
N LEU A 98 -2.25 -20.91 -5.28
CA LEU A 98 -1.68 -19.91 -6.18
C LEU A 98 -1.27 -20.53 -7.52
N THR A 99 -2.19 -20.52 -8.49
CA THR A 99 -1.92 -20.92 -9.87
C THR A 99 -0.92 -19.96 -10.54
N PRO A 100 -0.25 -20.34 -11.64
CA PRO A 100 0.68 -19.46 -12.35
C PRO A 100 0.07 -18.08 -12.73
N ALA A 101 -1.20 -18.06 -13.12
CA ALA A 101 -1.92 -16.81 -13.41
C ALA A 101 -2.04 -15.92 -12.17
N ARG A 102 -2.43 -16.48 -11.02
CA ARG A 102 -2.53 -15.73 -9.76
C ARG A 102 -1.18 -15.26 -9.24
N ARG A 103 -0.12 -16.07 -9.41
CA ARG A 103 1.25 -15.65 -9.11
C ARG A 103 1.68 -14.46 -9.96
N MET A 104 1.27 -14.42 -11.23
CA MET A 104 1.50 -13.26 -12.10
C MET A 104 0.81 -12.01 -11.56
N GLU A 105 -0.45 -12.09 -11.14
CA GLU A 105 -1.17 -10.96 -10.53
C GLU A 105 -0.45 -10.40 -9.29
N VAL A 106 -0.01 -11.29 -8.39
CA VAL A 106 0.77 -10.90 -7.20
C VAL A 106 2.11 -10.27 -7.60
N ALA A 107 2.78 -10.79 -8.63
CA ALA A 107 4.04 -10.24 -9.13
C ALA A 107 3.86 -8.84 -9.77
N VAL A 108 2.78 -8.64 -10.53
CA VAL A 108 2.41 -7.34 -11.11
C VAL A 108 2.12 -6.34 -9.99
N LEU A 109 1.38 -6.75 -8.97
CA LEU A 109 1.13 -5.91 -7.80
C LEU A 109 2.42 -5.53 -7.07
N LEU A 110 3.31 -6.51 -6.84
CA LEU A 110 4.60 -6.28 -6.20
C LEU A 110 5.42 -5.23 -6.95
N ASP A 111 5.54 -5.38 -8.27
CA ASP A 111 6.34 -4.48 -9.09
C ASP A 111 5.69 -3.08 -9.22
N ALA A 112 4.43 -3.02 -9.67
CA ALA A 112 3.73 -1.75 -9.87
C ALA A 112 3.45 -1.02 -8.55
N GLY A 113 2.98 -1.74 -7.53
CA GLY A 113 2.69 -1.17 -6.21
C GLY A 113 3.95 -0.76 -5.46
N GLY A 114 5.03 -1.54 -5.55
CA GLY A 114 6.32 -1.21 -4.95
C GLY A 114 6.91 0.06 -5.54
N ARG A 115 6.93 0.19 -6.87
CA ARG A 115 7.31 1.44 -7.54
C ARG A 115 6.41 2.60 -7.12
N ARG A 116 5.11 2.36 -7.02
CA ARG A 116 4.13 3.40 -6.69
C ARG A 116 4.30 3.96 -5.27
N LEU A 117 4.52 3.10 -4.29
CA LEU A 117 4.77 3.52 -2.91
C LEU A 117 6.08 4.31 -2.78
N ARG A 118 7.13 3.91 -3.52
CA ARG A 118 8.38 4.67 -3.58
C ARG A 118 8.17 6.06 -4.20
N GLN A 119 7.46 6.15 -5.31
CA GLN A 119 7.08 7.44 -5.90
C GLN A 119 6.30 8.33 -4.91
N LEU A 120 5.43 7.75 -4.08
CA LEU A 120 4.71 8.51 -3.06
C LEU A 120 5.63 9.00 -1.93
N ALA A 121 6.64 8.21 -1.57
CA ALA A 121 7.65 8.56 -0.56
C ALA A 121 8.64 9.62 -1.08
N ASP A 122 9.05 9.54 -2.35
CA ASP A 122 9.97 10.51 -2.98
C ASP A 122 9.29 11.87 -3.25
N GLY A 123 7.96 11.93 -3.13
CA GLY A 123 7.15 13.14 -3.29
C GLY A 123 6.17 13.04 -4.47
N PRO A 124 5.00 13.71 -4.40
CA PRO A 124 3.94 13.53 -5.37
C PRO A 124 4.36 13.98 -6.77
N VAL A 125 4.60 13.01 -7.66
CA VAL A 125 4.73 13.24 -9.10
C VAL A 125 3.30 13.38 -9.64
N GLY A 126 2.92 14.55 -10.13
CA GLY A 126 1.59 14.74 -10.72
C GLY A 126 1.40 13.89 -11.98
N PRO A 127 0.15 13.49 -12.32
CA PRO A 127 -0.15 12.71 -13.53
C PRO A 127 0.23 13.41 -14.85
N ALA A 128 0.53 14.72 -14.80
CA ALA A 128 0.88 15.52 -15.96
C ALA A 128 2.30 15.29 -16.49
N LEU A 129 3.19 14.57 -15.79
CA LEU A 129 4.63 14.59 -16.11
C LEU A 129 5.34 13.23 -16.27
N ASP A 130 4.72 12.08 -15.96
CA ASP A 130 5.45 10.80 -16.00
C ASP A 130 4.66 9.64 -16.65
N PRO A 131 5.10 9.11 -17.81
CA PRO A 131 4.59 7.87 -18.39
C PRO A 131 4.63 6.67 -17.43
N ALA A 132 5.64 6.59 -16.55
CA ALA A 132 5.76 5.51 -15.57
C ALA A 132 4.66 5.58 -14.50
N TYR A 133 4.23 6.79 -14.10
CA TYR A 133 3.08 7.01 -13.22
C TYR A 133 1.80 6.39 -13.82
N ARG A 134 1.54 6.66 -15.11
CA ARG A 134 0.35 6.14 -15.81
C ARG A 134 0.41 4.62 -15.98
N GLY A 135 1.59 4.09 -16.31
CA GLY A 135 1.81 2.64 -16.42
C GLY A 135 1.53 1.90 -15.11
N CYS A 136 2.02 2.41 -13.97
CA CYS A 136 1.74 1.83 -12.66
C CYS A 136 0.24 1.89 -12.32
N GLY A 137 -0.41 3.02 -12.62
CA GLY A 137 -1.85 3.17 -12.40
C GLY A 137 -2.70 2.18 -13.18
N ALA A 138 -2.37 1.95 -14.46
CA ALA A 138 -3.07 0.97 -15.30
C ALA A 138 -2.88 -0.46 -14.78
N ALA A 139 -1.64 -0.85 -14.46
CA ALA A 139 -1.36 -2.19 -13.92
C ALA A 139 -2.10 -2.45 -12.58
N LEU A 140 -2.13 -1.47 -11.68
CA LEU A 140 -2.87 -1.58 -10.42
C LEU A 140 -4.39 -1.67 -10.64
N PHE A 141 -4.92 -1.03 -11.68
CA PHE A 141 -6.34 -1.11 -12.01
C PHE A 141 -6.73 -2.51 -12.48
N GLU A 142 -5.92 -3.14 -13.33
CA GLU A 142 -6.15 -4.53 -13.77
C GLU A 142 -6.12 -5.51 -12.59
N VAL A 143 -5.11 -5.41 -11.71
CA VAL A 143 -5.03 -6.24 -10.49
C VAL A 143 -6.26 -6.05 -9.59
N ALA A 144 -6.75 -4.82 -9.46
CA ALA A 144 -7.95 -4.52 -8.69
C ALA A 144 -9.21 -5.18 -9.30
N ASP A 145 -9.40 -5.05 -10.62
CA ASP A 145 -10.55 -5.62 -11.33
C ASP A 145 -10.57 -7.15 -11.28
N HIS A 146 -9.41 -7.79 -11.48
CA HIS A 146 -9.28 -9.24 -11.37
C HIS A 146 -9.46 -9.73 -9.93
N GLY A 147 -8.90 -8.99 -8.96
CA GLY A 147 -8.95 -9.36 -7.54
C GLY A 147 -10.36 -9.37 -6.96
N GLU A 148 -11.24 -8.45 -7.37
CA GLU A 148 -12.63 -8.39 -6.91
C GLU A 148 -13.44 -9.63 -7.29
N ARG A 149 -13.05 -10.31 -8.38
CA ARG A 149 -13.79 -11.45 -8.95
C ARG A 149 -13.18 -12.80 -8.61
N ASP A 150 -12.02 -12.86 -7.95
CA ASP A 150 -11.32 -14.12 -7.65
C ASP A 150 -11.88 -14.78 -6.38
N ALA A 151 -11.97 -16.12 -6.40
CA ALA A 151 -12.37 -16.93 -5.26
C ALA A 151 -11.25 -17.07 -4.19
N SER A 152 -9.99 -16.85 -4.55
CA SER A 152 -8.86 -16.83 -3.62
C SER A 152 -8.89 -15.55 -2.79
N LEU A 153 -8.94 -15.73 -1.48
CA LEU A 153 -8.96 -14.60 -0.56
C LEU A 153 -7.61 -13.85 -0.54
N THR A 154 -6.50 -14.52 -0.88
CA THR A 154 -5.20 -13.86 -1.07
C THR A 154 -5.23 -12.89 -2.24
N ILE A 155 -5.85 -13.30 -3.35
CA ILE A 155 -5.97 -12.47 -4.56
C ILE A 155 -6.97 -11.33 -4.35
N ALA A 156 -8.09 -11.59 -3.64
CA ALA A 156 -9.01 -10.52 -3.24
C ALA A 156 -8.33 -9.46 -2.36
N LEU A 157 -7.47 -9.86 -1.42
CA LEU A 157 -6.69 -8.92 -0.60
C LEU A 157 -5.65 -8.15 -1.43
N CYS A 158 -5.03 -8.79 -2.43
CA CYS A 158 -4.14 -8.12 -3.37
C CYS A 158 -4.89 -7.06 -4.20
N GLY A 159 -6.09 -7.39 -4.70
CA GLY A 159 -6.96 -6.44 -5.40
C GLY A 159 -7.37 -5.27 -4.50
N ALA A 160 -7.80 -5.53 -3.27
CA ALA A 160 -8.13 -4.49 -2.30
C ALA A 160 -6.92 -3.58 -2.01
N LEU A 161 -5.72 -4.15 -1.92
CA LEU A 161 -4.49 -3.38 -1.71
C LEU A 161 -4.19 -2.48 -2.92
N ALA A 162 -4.38 -2.99 -4.14
CA ALA A 162 -4.25 -2.20 -5.36
C ALA A 162 -5.23 -1.01 -5.40
N VAL A 163 -6.50 -1.24 -5.01
CA VAL A 163 -7.51 -0.17 -4.87
C VAL A 163 -7.06 0.89 -3.89
N VAL A 164 -6.58 0.49 -2.71
CA VAL A 164 -6.10 1.43 -1.69
C VAL A 164 -4.90 2.25 -2.20
N LEU A 165 -3.97 1.64 -2.93
CA LEU A 165 -2.86 2.38 -3.55
C LEU A 165 -3.32 3.39 -4.60
N LEU A 166 -4.34 3.07 -5.38
CA LEU A 166 -4.96 4.01 -6.32
C LEU A 166 -5.67 5.16 -5.61
N GLN A 167 -6.32 4.92 -4.48
CA GLN A 167 -6.92 5.95 -3.64
C GLN A 167 -5.86 6.86 -3.02
N ALA A 168 -4.84 6.27 -2.39
CA ALA A 168 -3.68 6.95 -1.82
C ALA A 168 -3.03 7.89 -2.85
N SER A 169 -2.86 7.40 -4.07
CA SER A 169 -2.34 8.17 -5.21
C SER A 169 -3.16 9.40 -5.54
N ARG A 170 -4.49 9.28 -5.52
CA ARG A 170 -5.41 10.39 -5.82
C ARG A 170 -5.39 11.43 -4.70
N HIS A 171 -5.48 11.00 -3.44
CA HIS A 171 -5.44 11.92 -2.30
C HIS A 171 -4.07 12.60 -2.17
N ALA A 172 -2.97 11.89 -2.38
CA ALA A 172 -1.62 12.48 -2.42
C ALA A 172 -1.49 13.59 -3.49
N THR A 173 -2.05 13.35 -4.69
CA THR A 173 -2.05 14.34 -5.78
C THR A 173 -2.89 15.57 -5.44
N ARG A 174 -4.03 15.40 -4.76
CA ARG A 174 -4.92 16.50 -4.35
C ARG A 174 -4.41 17.26 -3.11
N ALA A 175 -3.62 16.59 -2.28
CA ALA A 175 -2.96 17.15 -1.10
C ALA A 175 -1.68 17.94 -1.43
N ALA A 176 -1.09 17.68 -2.60
CA ALA A 176 0.13 18.31 -3.11
C ALA A 176 0.00 19.82 -3.22
#